data_AF-A0A523BH72-F1
#
_entry.id   AF-A0A523BH72-F1
#
_cell.length_a   1.000
_cell.length_b   1.000
_cell.length_c   1.000
_cell.angle_alpha   90.00
_cell.angle_beta   90.00
_cell.angle_gamma   90.00
#
_symmetry.space_group_name_H-M   'P 1'
#
loop_
_entity.id
_entity.type
_entity.pdbx_description
1 polymer ?
#
loop_
_entity_poly.entity_id
_entity_poly.type
_entity_poly.pdbx_seq_one_letter_code
_entity_poly.pdbx_strand_id
1 'polypeptide(L)'
;MSLSVEYRSVQKISGPLIFVEGVSDVGFNELVEVRDAEGGLRRGRVLEINRGVAAVEVFEGTTGLSTTSTSVRFLGKPLTIPLSTEMLGRVFNGLGEPIDGGPSPFTEEYR
;
A
#
# COMPACT_ATOMS: atom_id res chain seq x y z
N MET A 1 12.78 5.34 -14.67
CA MET A 1 11.97 4.11 -14.57
C MET A 1 12.63 3.25 -13.50
N SER A 2 12.16 3.25 -12.26
CA SER A 2 12.57 2.18 -11.35
C SER A 2 11.83 0.91 -11.79
N LEU A 3 12.54 -0.20 -11.88
CA LEU A 3 11.91 -1.51 -12.02
C LEU A 3 11.17 -1.77 -10.71
N SER A 4 9.84 -1.69 -10.72
CA SER A 4 9.05 -2.06 -9.54
C SER A 4 9.04 -3.58 -9.42
N VAL A 5 9.62 -4.11 -8.34
CA VAL A 5 9.64 -5.54 -8.06
C VAL A 5 8.30 -5.99 -7.51
N GLU A 6 7.74 -7.06 -8.07
CA GLU A 6 6.51 -7.69 -7.61
C GLU A 6 6.84 -9.01 -6.90
N TYR A 7 6.38 -9.15 -5.66
CA TYR A 7 6.61 -10.31 -4.81
C TYR A 7 5.37 -11.19 -4.77
N ARG A 8 5.55 -12.51 -4.87
CA ARG A 8 4.49 -13.54 -4.72
C ARG A 8 4.80 -14.52 -3.57
N SER A 9 5.61 -14.05 -2.63
CA SER A 9 6.18 -14.81 -1.52
C SER A 9 5.49 -14.48 -0.19
N VAL A 10 4.15 -14.36 -0.22
CA VAL A 10 3.37 -14.17 1.01
C VAL A 10 3.37 -15.46 1.80
N GLN A 11 4.04 -15.48 2.95
CA GLN A 11 4.21 -16.68 3.78
C GLN A 11 3.06 -16.88 4.77
N LYS A 12 2.48 -15.78 5.27
CA LYS A 12 1.46 -15.83 6.31
C LYS A 12 0.53 -14.62 6.23
N ILE A 13 -0.73 -14.84 6.60
CA ILE A 13 -1.75 -13.83 6.80
C ILE A 13 -2.27 -13.98 8.24
N SER A 14 -2.34 -12.89 9.01
CA SER A 14 -2.73 -12.92 10.42
C SER A 14 -3.42 -11.62 10.82
N GLY A 15 -4.74 -11.68 10.97
CA GLY A 15 -5.54 -10.46 11.21
C GLY A 15 -5.32 -9.47 10.06
N PRO A 16 -4.97 -8.20 10.33
CA PRO A 16 -4.71 -7.20 9.29
C PRO A 16 -3.33 -7.31 8.63
N LEU A 17 -2.49 -8.27 9.06
CA LEU A 17 -1.10 -8.37 8.65
C LEU A 17 -0.86 -9.45 7.59
N ILE A 18 0.03 -9.16 6.64
CA ILE A 18 0.66 -10.14 5.76
C ILE A 18 2.17 -10.13 5.96
N PHE A 19 2.81 -11.29 5.77
CA PHE A 19 4.25 -11.47 5.91
C PHE A 19 4.83 -11.88 4.56
N VAL A 20 5.74 -11.07 4.01
CA VAL A 20 6.32 -11.25 2.68
C VAL A 20 7.80 -11.56 2.80
N GLU A 21 8.24 -12.68 2.23
CA GLU A 21 9.62 -13.16 2.32
C GLU A 21 10.45 -12.81 1.08
N GLY A 22 11.77 -12.74 1.24
CA GLY A 22 12.72 -12.50 0.15
C GLY A 22 12.74 -11.04 -0.29
N VAL A 23 12.22 -10.14 0.54
CA VAL A 23 12.19 -8.72 0.24
C VAL A 23 13.57 -8.10 0.38
N SER A 24 13.85 -7.12 -0.50
CA SER A 24 15.10 -6.37 -0.51
C SER A 24 14.80 -4.92 -0.81
N ASP A 25 15.56 -3.99 -0.24
CA ASP A 25 15.39 -2.55 -0.45
C ASP A 25 13.99 -2.03 -0.02
N VAL A 26 13.46 -2.58 1.07
CA VAL A 26 12.18 -2.19 1.67
C VAL A 26 12.42 -1.41 2.97
N GLY A 27 11.77 -0.26 3.10
CA GLY A 27 11.85 0.64 4.24
C GLY A 27 10.66 0.55 5.20
N PHE A 28 10.88 0.98 6.44
CA PHE A 28 9.80 1.16 7.42
C PHE A 28 8.82 2.25 6.96
N ASN A 29 7.53 2.05 7.24
CA ASN A 29 6.42 2.94 6.84
C ASN A 29 6.28 3.14 5.33
N GLU A 30 6.94 2.31 4.52
CA GLU A 30 6.82 2.32 3.08
C GLU A 30 5.42 1.88 2.65
N LEU A 31 4.88 2.57 1.64
CA LEU A 31 3.59 2.26 1.02
C LEU A 31 3.69 0.98 0.20
N VAL A 32 2.72 0.11 0.41
CA VAL A 32 2.64 -1.19 -0.23
C VAL A 32 1.32 -1.30 -0.99
N GLU A 33 1.39 -1.85 -2.19
CA GLU A 33 0.22 -2.30 -2.94
C GLU A 33 0.09 -3.82 -2.82
N VAL A 34 -1.11 -4.28 -2.49
CA VAL A 34 -1.45 -5.69 -2.32
C VAL A 34 -2.57 -6.04 -3.28
N ARG A 35 -2.33 -6.97 -4.19
CA ARG A 35 -3.30 -7.39 -5.20
C ARG A 35 -3.73 -8.83 -4.95
N ASP A 36 -5.04 -9.07 -4.95
CA ASP A 36 -5.59 -10.42 -4.88
C ASP A 36 -5.66 -11.10 -6.26
N ALA A 37 -6.13 -12.35 -6.27
CA ALA A 37 -6.26 -13.15 -7.49
C ALA A 37 -7.25 -12.58 -8.51
N GLU A 38 -8.24 -11.80 -8.05
CA GLU A 38 -9.26 -11.16 -8.88
C GLU A 38 -8.81 -9.80 -9.39
N GLY A 39 -7.62 -9.34 -8.99
CA GLY A 39 -7.05 -8.06 -9.35
C GLY A 39 -7.47 -6.91 -8.43
N GLY A 40 -8.19 -7.20 -7.35
CA GLY A 40 -8.56 -6.24 -6.31
C GLY A 40 -7.31 -5.65 -5.66
N LEU A 41 -7.19 -4.32 -5.75
CA LEU A 41 -6.06 -3.56 -5.22
C LEU A 41 -6.39 -3.06 -3.81
N ARG A 42 -5.49 -3.33 -2.88
CA ARG A 42 -5.49 -2.82 -1.52
C ARG A 42 -4.18 -2.09 -1.25
N ARG A 43 -4.19 -1.18 -0.28
CA ARG A 43 -2.99 -0.48 0.17
C ARG A 43 -2.60 -0.95 1.58
N GLY A 44 -1.33 -0.80 1.88
CA GLY A 44 -0.80 -1.11 3.18
C GLY A 44 0.48 -0.35 3.47
N ARG A 45 1.04 -0.62 4.64
CA ARG A 45 2.34 -0.08 5.03
C ARG A 45 3.22 -1.12 5.69
N VAL A 46 4.52 -0.94 5.55
CA VAL A 46 5.51 -1.78 6.23
C VAL A 46 5.62 -1.38 7.70
N LEU A 47 5.39 -2.34 8.60
CA LEU A 47 5.52 -2.15 10.05
C LEU A 47 6.87 -2.63 10.60
N GLU A 48 7.45 -3.66 10.00
CA GLU A 48 8.73 -4.23 10.43
C GLU A 48 9.41 -4.91 9.25
N ILE A 49 10.75 -4.83 9.21
CA ILE A 49 11.58 -5.63 8.32
C ILE A 49 12.61 -6.38 9.17
N ASN A 50 12.65 -7.70 9.02
CA ASN A 50 13.58 -8.55 9.76
C ASN A 50 14.05 -9.70 8.87
N ARG A 51 15.36 -9.85 8.69
CA ARG A 51 15.99 -10.96 7.94
C ARG A 51 15.36 -11.23 6.56
N GLY A 52 15.01 -10.18 5.81
CA GLY A 52 14.41 -10.32 4.49
C GLY A 52 12.92 -10.70 4.50
N VAL A 53 12.25 -10.55 5.64
CA VAL A 53 10.80 -10.65 5.78
C VAL A 53 10.24 -9.28 6.16
N ALA A 54 9.23 -8.81 5.42
CA ALA A 54 8.47 -7.62 5.77
C ALA A 54 7.10 -7.99 6.35
N ALA A 55 6.76 -7.39 7.50
CA ALA A 55 5.40 -7.38 8.02
C ALA A 55 4.66 -6.16 7.46
N VAL A 56 3.56 -6.40 6.76
CA VAL A 56 2.76 -5.35 6.10
C VAL A 56 1.36 -5.34 6.70
N GLU A 57 0.92 -4.17 7.16
CA GLU A 57 -0.46 -3.92 7.55
C GLU A 57 -1.28 -3.53 6.32
N VAL A 58 -2.39 -4.23 6.07
CA VAL A 58 -3.30 -3.96 4.95
C VAL A 58 -4.49 -3.14 5.43
N PHE A 59 -4.67 -1.94 4.88
CA PHE A 59 -5.64 -0.96 5.38
C PHE A 59 -7.09 -1.39 5.16
N GLU A 60 -7.41 -1.93 3.99
CA GLU A 60 -8.74 -2.42 3.64
C GLU A 60 -9.00 -3.84 4.17
N GLY A 61 -8.06 -4.40 4.93
CA GLY A 61 -8.13 -5.75 5.51
C GLY A 61 -7.64 -6.84 4.56
N THR A 62 -7.59 -8.07 5.08
CA THR A 62 -6.96 -9.23 4.42
C THR A 62 -7.96 -10.25 3.87
N THR A 63 -9.26 -9.95 3.95
CA THR A 63 -10.32 -10.83 3.43
C THR A 63 -10.14 -11.05 1.93
N GLY A 64 -10.10 -12.32 1.52
CA GLY A 64 -9.91 -12.73 0.12
C GLY A 64 -8.45 -12.81 -0.33
N LEU A 65 -7.47 -12.46 0.53
CA LEU A 65 -6.05 -12.68 0.23
C LEU A 65 -5.66 -14.14 0.46
N SER A 66 -4.65 -14.60 -0.28
CA SER A 66 -4.10 -15.96 -0.19
C SER A 66 -2.59 -15.94 -0.34
N THR A 67 -1.91 -16.82 0.37
CA THR A 67 -0.44 -16.95 0.31
C THR A 67 0.08 -17.30 -1.09
N THR A 68 -0.74 -17.94 -1.94
CA THR A 68 -0.32 -18.44 -3.25
C THR A 68 -0.69 -17.55 -4.43
N SER A 69 -1.69 -16.68 -4.27
CA SER A 69 -2.25 -15.89 -5.37
C SER A 69 -2.25 -14.39 -5.10
N THR A 70 -1.81 -13.94 -3.92
CA THR A 70 -1.58 -12.53 -3.62
C THR A 70 -0.23 -12.08 -4.15
N SER A 71 -0.20 -10.92 -4.80
CA SER A 71 1.04 -10.24 -5.16
C SER A 71 1.19 -8.93 -4.40
N VAL A 72 2.45 -8.57 -4.10
CA VAL A 72 2.80 -7.44 -3.26
C VAL A 72 3.86 -6.59 -3.95
N ARG A 73 3.66 -5.27 -3.95
CA ARG A 73 4.58 -4.31 -4.55
C ARG A 73 4.92 -3.20 -3.54
N PHE A 74 6.21 -3.02 -3.33
CA PHE A 74 6.79 -1.99 -2.46
C PHE A 74 7.10 -0.74 -3.30
N LEU A 75 6.63 0.44 -2.89
CA LEU A 75 6.64 1.65 -3.73
C LEU A 75 7.83 2.59 -3.49
N GLY A 76 8.74 2.25 -2.57
CA GLY A 76 9.93 3.00 -2.20
C GLY A 76 9.66 4.34 -1.51
N LYS A 77 8.42 4.60 -1.10
CA LYS A 77 7.99 5.86 -0.50
C LYS A 77 6.91 5.62 0.55
N PRO A 78 6.81 6.45 1.59
CA PRO A 78 5.69 6.39 2.52
C PRO A 78 4.37 6.79 1.85
N LEU A 79 3.26 6.51 2.53
CA LEU A 79 1.97 7.10 2.17
C LEU A 79 2.11 8.63 2.24
N THR A 80 1.65 9.30 1.19
CA THR A 80 1.64 10.76 1.11
C THR A 80 0.27 11.24 0.65
N ILE A 81 -0.13 12.40 1.14
CA ILE A 81 -1.39 13.05 0.78
C ILE A 81 -1.05 14.34 0.01
N PRO A 82 -1.71 14.59 -1.13
CA PRO A 82 -1.56 15.84 -1.84
C PRO A 82 -2.15 16.98 -1.01
N LEU A 83 -1.39 18.05 -0.75
CA LEU A 83 -1.90 19.24 -0.05
C LEU A 83 -2.24 20.33 -1.06
N SER A 84 -3.48 20.82 -1.04
CA SER A 84 -3.91 21.90 -1.93
C SER A 84 -5.05 22.71 -1.33
N THR A 85 -5.13 23.99 -1.65
CA THR A 85 -6.29 24.82 -1.30
C THR A 85 -7.57 24.30 -1.94
N GLU A 86 -7.48 23.56 -3.05
CA GLU A 86 -8.61 22.88 -3.70
C GLU A 86 -9.25 21.79 -2.83
N MET A 87 -8.58 21.34 -1.77
CA MET A 87 -9.17 20.38 -0.83
C MET A 87 -10.26 20.99 0.05
N LEU A 88 -10.30 22.32 0.19
CA LEU A 88 -11.26 22.97 1.08
C LEU A 88 -12.69 22.76 0.57
N GLY A 89 -13.55 22.18 1.42
CA GLY A 89 -14.95 21.88 1.09
C GLY A 89 -15.15 20.57 0.33
N ARG A 90 -14.09 19.79 0.11
CA ARG A 90 -14.13 18.47 -0.54
C ARG A 90 -14.17 17.33 0.47
N VAL A 91 -14.59 16.15 0.01
CA VAL A 91 -14.66 14.94 0.85
C VAL A 91 -13.64 13.92 0.35
N PHE A 92 -12.78 13.46 1.25
CA PHE A 92 -11.73 12.48 0.98
C PHE A 92 -11.87 11.25 1.89
N ASN A 93 -11.37 10.10 1.44
CA ASN A 93 -11.22 8.91 2.29
C ASN A 93 -9.95 9.01 3.17
N GLY A 94 -9.73 8.01 4.03
CA GLY A 94 -8.57 7.96 4.92
C GLY A 94 -7.20 7.85 4.21
N LEU A 95 -7.19 7.64 2.89
CA LEU A 95 -5.98 7.58 2.05
C LEU A 95 -5.75 8.88 1.27
N GLY A 96 -6.59 9.90 1.48
CA GLY A 96 -6.48 11.18 0.77
C GLY A 96 -7.06 11.17 -0.65
N GLU A 97 -7.84 10.16 -1.01
CA GLU A 97 -8.49 10.08 -2.32
C GLU A 97 -9.87 10.75 -2.28
N PRO A 98 -10.23 11.54 -3.31
CA PRO A 98 -11.53 12.20 -3.33
C PRO A 98 -12.66 11.18 -3.48
N ILE A 99 -13.69 11.31 -2.65
CA ILE A 99 -14.91 10.48 -2.66
C ILE A 99 -16.17 11.31 -2.95
N ASP A 100 -15.99 12.57 -3.31
CA ASP A 100 -17.04 13.50 -3.74
C ASP A 100 -17.32 13.46 -5.26
N GLY A 101 -16.64 12.58 -5.99
CA GLY A 101 -16.75 12.45 -7.45
C GLY A 101 -15.94 13.49 -8.25
N GLY A 102 -15.24 14.41 -7.58
CA GLY A 102 -14.35 15.37 -8.24
C GLY A 102 -12.96 14.77 -8.58
N PRO A 103 -12.16 15.45 -9.43
CA PRO A 103 -10.81 15.00 -9.79
C PRO A 103 -9.85 15.05 -8.59
N SER A 104 -8.65 14.45 -8.71
CA SER A 104 -7.61 14.68 -7.69
C SER A 104 -7.18 16.16 -7.68
N PRO A 105 -6.93 16.77 -6.50
CA PRO A 105 -6.42 18.14 -6.42
C PRO A 105 -5.11 18.30 -7.17
N PHE A 106 -4.92 19.44 -7.84
CA PHE A 106 -3.60 19.79 -8.38
C PHE A 106 -2.69 20.25 -7.22
N THR A 107 -1.49 19.67 -7.14
CA THR A 107 -0.50 20.07 -6.14
C THR A 107 0.93 19.77 -6.57
N GLU A 108 1.87 20.57 -6.05
CA GLU A 108 3.30 20.28 -6.04
C GLU A 108 3.79 19.85 -4.64
N GLU A 109 2.93 19.92 -3.62
CA GLU A 109 3.23 19.60 -2.23
C GLU A 109 2.59 18.28 -1.80
N TYR A 110 3.43 17.35 -1.33
CA TYR A 110 3.04 16.06 -0.77
C TYR A 110 3.58 15.95 0.65
N ARG A 111 2.75 15.45 1.58
CA ARG A 111 3.17 15.18 2.96
C ARG A 111 2.79 13.79 3.43
#